data_AF-A0A349M5P2-F1
#
_entry.id   AF-A0A349M5P2-F1
#
_cell.length_a   1.000
_cell.length_b   1.000
_cell.length_c   1.000
_cell.angle_alpha   90.00
_cell.angle_beta   90.00
_cell.angle_gamma   90.00
#
_symmetry.space_group_name_H-M   'P 1'
#
loop_
_entity.id
_entity.type
_entity.pdbx_description
1 polymer ?
#
loop_
_entity_poly.entity_id
_entity_poly.type
_entity_poly.pdbx_seq_one_letter_code
_entity_poly.pdbx_strand_id
1 'polypeptide(L)'
;MYITAPKILLLCTVVMLCLSACAPNSGIFAGGDWQSSGLQHQHIRTLAVDFNNPQDIYAGGLLGKLFASTDGGQHWHERSAGLPPASSINALSFDNTGKKLYAATTAGLFRSTDAALHWLAMGKANQPFDYTTLAFDLKVPQTMYAGTAFHGALMSLDGGNTWSSINAGLPPATTINALTIDIDSDQLWAATNSGVYRSDN
;
A
#
# COMPACT_ATOMS: atom_id res chain seq x y z
N MET A 1 -63.39 16.31 -48.93
CA MET A 1 -62.64 15.12 -48.48
C MET A 1 -61.73 15.56 -47.35
N TYR A 2 -61.90 14.97 -46.17
CA TYR A 2 -61.17 15.26 -44.94
C TYR A 2 -59.65 15.00 -45.10
N ILE A 3 -58.80 15.78 -44.42
CA ILE A 3 -58.01 15.34 -43.24
C ILE A 3 -57.03 16.47 -42.83
N THR A 4 -57.04 16.74 -41.54
CA THR A 4 -56.22 17.66 -40.73
C THR A 4 -54.84 17.11 -40.36
N ALA A 5 -53.86 18.00 -40.13
CA ALA A 5 -52.45 17.76 -39.76
C ALA A 5 -52.22 17.08 -38.38
N PRO A 6 -50.98 16.63 -38.05
CA PRO A 6 -50.04 17.46 -37.26
C PRO A 6 -48.56 17.35 -37.72
N LYS A 7 -47.77 18.44 -37.79
CA LYS A 7 -46.95 19.09 -36.74
C LYS A 7 -45.66 18.34 -36.31
N ILE A 8 -44.57 19.12 -36.32
CA ILE A 8 -43.28 18.97 -35.61
C ILE A 8 -42.19 18.21 -36.40
N LEU A 9 -41.34 18.97 -37.10
CA LEU A 9 -39.93 18.59 -37.24
C LEU A 9 -39.12 19.50 -36.32
N LEU A 10 -38.66 18.88 -35.24
CA LEU A 10 -37.93 19.42 -34.12
C LEU A 10 -36.49 19.74 -34.55
N LEU A 11 -36.11 21.01 -34.42
CA LEU A 11 -34.79 21.52 -34.03
C LEU A 11 -33.68 20.45 -33.85
N CYS A 12 -32.92 20.12 -34.90
CA CYS A 12 -31.66 19.38 -34.77
C CYS A 12 -30.48 20.32 -34.43
N THR A 13 -30.65 21.15 -33.39
CA THR A 13 -29.49 21.56 -32.59
C THR A 13 -29.20 20.41 -31.63
N VAL A 14 -28.42 19.43 -32.07
CA VAL A 14 -27.74 18.54 -31.13
C VAL A 14 -26.74 19.42 -30.39
N VAL A 15 -27.20 19.87 -29.24
CA VAL A 15 -26.39 20.37 -28.14
C VAL A 15 -25.31 19.32 -27.89
N MET A 16 -24.10 19.57 -28.41
CA MET A 16 -22.91 18.85 -28.00
C MET A 16 -22.54 19.39 -26.61
N LEU A 17 -23.29 18.98 -25.60
CA LEU A 17 -22.90 19.09 -24.20
C LEU A 17 -21.86 17.99 -23.97
N CYS A 18 -20.64 18.21 -24.45
CA CYS A 18 -19.51 17.47 -23.91
C CYS A 18 -19.29 17.99 -22.50
N LEU A 19 -19.68 17.16 -21.53
CA LEU A 19 -19.32 17.27 -20.12
C LEU A 19 -17.80 17.46 -20.02
N SER A 20 -17.32 18.70 -19.97
CA SER A 20 -15.97 19.00 -19.47
C SER A 20 -16.04 18.92 -17.94
N ALA A 21 -16.24 17.69 -17.44
CA ALA A 21 -16.18 17.40 -16.03
C ALA A 21 -14.73 17.51 -15.57
N CYS A 22 -14.48 18.45 -14.66
CA CYS A 22 -13.28 18.67 -13.84
C CYS A 22 -12.11 17.72 -14.11
N ALA A 23 -11.26 18.06 -15.08
CA ALA A 23 -9.85 17.73 -14.88
C ALA A 23 -9.40 18.58 -13.68
N PRO A 24 -8.80 18.00 -12.63
CA PRO A 24 -8.22 18.82 -11.57
C PRO A 24 -7.20 19.76 -12.22
N ASN A 25 -7.23 21.06 -11.91
CA ASN A 25 -6.27 22.04 -12.44
C ASN A 25 -4.83 21.84 -11.89
N SER A 26 -4.58 20.71 -11.23
CA SER A 26 -3.33 20.37 -10.56
C SER A 26 -3.14 18.85 -10.49
N GLY A 27 -1.90 18.43 -10.22
CA GLY A 27 -1.52 17.02 -10.12
C GLY A 27 -1.05 16.42 -11.44
N ILE A 28 -0.74 15.12 -11.40
CA ILE A 28 -0.02 14.41 -12.48
C ILE A 28 -0.78 14.39 -13.82
N PHE A 29 -2.10 14.49 -13.80
CA PHE A 29 -2.94 14.48 -15.01
C PHE A 29 -3.10 15.86 -15.65
N ALA A 30 -2.69 16.92 -14.97
CA ALA A 30 -2.72 18.30 -15.44
C ALA A 30 -1.32 18.86 -15.76
N GLY A 31 -0.29 17.99 -15.80
CA GLY A 31 1.10 18.40 -16.00
C GLY A 31 1.71 19.12 -14.79
N GLY A 32 1.21 18.85 -13.58
CA GLY A 32 1.75 19.46 -12.35
C GLY A 32 3.20 19.06 -12.06
N ASP A 33 3.95 20.00 -11.49
CA ASP A 33 5.34 19.80 -11.07
C ASP A 33 5.44 19.18 -9.66
N TRP A 34 6.57 18.55 -9.39
CA TRP A 34 6.92 18.08 -8.05
C TRP A 34 7.04 19.25 -7.07
N GLN A 35 6.45 19.10 -5.88
CA GLN A 35 6.54 20.09 -4.80
C GLN A 35 7.00 19.41 -3.51
N SER A 36 7.76 20.16 -2.69
CA SER A 36 8.14 19.71 -1.36
C SER A 36 6.92 19.66 -0.45
N SER A 37 6.74 18.56 0.29
CA SER A 37 5.71 18.38 1.32
C SER A 37 6.18 18.75 2.73
N GLY A 38 7.31 19.44 2.86
CA GLY A 38 7.86 19.86 4.15
C GLY A 38 8.70 18.80 4.91
N LEU A 39 8.62 17.51 4.56
CA LEU A 39 9.47 16.45 5.15
C LEU A 39 10.85 16.36 4.46
N GLN A 40 11.63 17.43 4.53
CA GLN A 40 12.96 17.50 3.90
C GLN A 40 14.06 16.90 4.80
N HIS A 41 15.18 16.53 4.19
CA HIS A 41 16.39 16.00 4.86
C HIS A 41 16.18 14.68 5.62
N GLN A 42 15.14 13.91 5.27
CA GLN A 42 14.94 12.55 5.75
C GLN A 42 15.21 11.54 4.63
N HIS A 43 15.68 10.35 4.98
CA HIS A 43 15.84 9.25 4.03
C HIS A 43 14.61 8.32 4.12
N ILE A 44 13.58 8.66 3.35
CA ILE A 44 12.31 7.93 3.29
C ILE A 44 12.43 6.78 2.30
N ARG A 45 12.02 5.58 2.72
CA ARG A 45 12.02 4.35 1.91
C ARG A 45 10.63 3.95 1.43
N THR A 46 9.60 4.25 2.20
CA THR A 46 8.23 3.79 1.95
C THR A 46 7.22 4.84 2.36
N LEU A 47 6.08 4.85 1.69
CA LEU A 47 4.90 5.64 2.03
C LEU A 47 3.69 4.70 2.12
N ALA A 48 2.73 5.05 2.98
CA ALA A 48 1.40 4.47 3.01
C ALA A 48 0.37 5.59 3.18
N VAL A 49 -0.75 5.52 2.46
CA VAL A 49 -1.89 6.43 2.59
C VAL A 49 -3.04 5.62 3.14
N ASP A 50 -3.76 6.14 4.14
CA ASP A 50 -5.00 5.51 4.58
C ASP A 50 -6.07 5.69 3.50
N PHE A 51 -6.56 4.58 2.95
CA PHE A 51 -7.60 4.63 1.92
C PHE A 51 -8.97 5.04 2.48
N ASN A 52 -9.19 4.93 3.79
CA ASN A 52 -10.39 5.41 4.46
C ASN A 52 -10.32 6.92 4.77
N ASN A 53 -9.10 7.46 4.94
CA ASN A 53 -8.85 8.88 5.12
C ASN A 53 -7.57 9.32 4.39
N PRO A 54 -7.66 9.74 3.11
CA PRO A 54 -6.48 10.09 2.31
C PRO A 54 -5.68 11.30 2.81
N GLN A 55 -6.16 12.01 3.84
CA GLN A 55 -5.38 13.05 4.54
C GLN A 55 -4.30 12.44 5.43
N ASP A 56 -4.47 11.18 5.86
CA ASP A 56 -3.54 10.47 6.71
C ASP A 56 -2.49 9.74 5.85
N ILE A 57 -1.25 10.23 5.93
CA ILE A 57 -0.10 9.73 5.16
C ILE A 57 1.04 9.40 6.11
N TYR A 58 1.66 8.24 5.91
CA TYR A 58 2.73 7.72 6.75
C TYR A 58 3.98 7.49 5.91
N ALA A 59 5.13 7.97 6.41
CA ALA A 59 6.42 7.88 5.75
C ALA A 59 7.41 7.12 6.65
N GLY A 60 7.89 5.97 6.18
CA GLY A 60 8.87 5.14 6.87
C GLY A 60 10.26 5.30 6.24
N GLY A 61 11.30 5.37 7.07
CA GLY A 61 12.67 5.62 6.63
C GLY A 61 13.72 4.77 7.32
N LEU A 62 14.96 5.27 7.25
CA LEU A 62 16.09 4.69 7.98
C LEU A 62 16.02 4.98 9.49
N LEU A 63 16.80 4.23 10.24
CA LEU A 63 17.06 4.46 11.67
C LEU A 63 15.83 4.43 12.58
N GLY A 64 14.79 3.71 12.19
CA GLY A 64 13.54 3.53 12.92
C GLY A 64 12.59 4.71 12.77
N LYS A 65 12.93 5.68 11.92
CA LYS A 65 12.15 6.91 11.78
C LYS A 65 10.89 6.68 10.97
N LEU A 66 9.76 7.03 11.57
CA LEU A 66 8.46 7.09 10.92
C LEU A 66 7.83 8.45 11.16
N PHE A 67 7.24 9.04 10.13
CA PHE A 67 6.51 10.29 10.20
C PHE A 67 5.08 10.10 9.74
N ALA A 68 4.15 10.86 10.30
CA ALA A 68 2.77 10.90 9.85
C ALA A 68 2.33 12.35 9.60
N SER A 69 1.52 12.53 8.57
CA SER A 69 0.73 13.72 8.30
C SER A 69 -0.74 13.35 8.41
N THR A 70 -1.57 14.27 8.90
CA THR A 70 -3.04 14.13 8.98
C THR A 70 -3.75 15.24 8.19
N ASP A 71 -3.03 15.92 7.31
CA ASP A 71 -3.47 17.08 6.53
C ASP A 71 -3.02 17.02 5.07
N GLY A 72 -2.87 15.80 4.54
CA GLY A 72 -2.53 15.58 3.15
C GLY A 72 -1.08 15.90 2.81
N GLY A 73 -0.19 15.82 3.80
CA GLY A 73 1.24 16.04 3.65
C GLY A 73 1.68 17.49 3.82
N GLN A 74 0.88 18.38 4.42
CA GLN A 74 1.29 19.77 4.68
C GLN A 74 2.19 19.86 5.91
N HIS A 75 1.87 19.11 6.96
CA HIS A 75 2.68 19.02 8.18
C HIS A 75 2.96 17.56 8.55
N TRP A 76 4.14 17.31 9.10
CA TRP A 76 4.61 15.97 9.46
C TRP A 76 5.09 15.92 10.91
N HIS A 77 4.72 14.86 11.60
CA HIS A 77 5.13 14.59 12.98
C HIS A 77 5.78 13.22 13.07
N GLU A 78 6.85 13.10 13.87
CA GLU A 78 7.46 11.81 14.13
C GLU A 78 6.52 10.91 14.96
N ARG A 79 6.43 9.64 14.56
CA ARG A 79 5.51 8.61 15.08
C ARG A 79 6.23 7.26 15.24
N SER A 80 7.44 7.30 15.79
CA SER A 80 8.35 6.15 15.89
C SER A 80 8.25 5.38 17.23
N ALA A 81 7.31 5.74 18.11
CA ALA A 81 7.26 5.19 19.46
C ALA A 81 6.98 3.67 19.45
N GLY A 82 7.89 2.88 20.02
CA GLY A 82 7.82 1.41 20.03
C GLY A 82 8.53 0.73 18.84
N LEU A 83 9.02 1.50 17.86
CA LEU A 83 9.88 0.95 16.81
C LEU A 83 11.34 0.84 17.30
N PRO A 84 12.11 -0.17 16.85
CA PRO A 84 13.50 -0.32 17.25
C PRO A 84 14.35 0.82 16.68
N PRO A 85 15.19 1.47 17.50
CA PRO A 85 16.14 2.45 16.99
C PRO A 85 17.11 1.76 16.02
N ALA A 86 17.61 2.51 15.04
CA ALA A 86 18.55 2.02 14.02
C ALA A 86 18.01 0.95 13.04
N SER A 87 16.74 0.55 13.11
CA SER A 87 16.13 -0.40 12.15
C SER A 87 15.57 0.31 10.92
N SER A 88 15.79 -0.19 9.70
CA SER A 88 15.14 0.39 8.52
C SER A 88 13.69 -0.07 8.41
N ILE A 89 12.78 0.84 8.08
CA ILE A 89 11.41 0.52 7.70
C ILE A 89 11.38 0.30 6.19
N ASN A 90 11.21 -0.94 5.77
CA ASN A 90 11.28 -1.34 4.36
C ASN A 90 9.93 -1.20 3.67
N ALA A 91 8.83 -1.48 4.37
CA ALA A 91 7.49 -1.29 3.85
C ALA A 91 6.51 -0.87 4.96
N LEU A 92 5.55 -0.03 4.57
CA LEU A 92 4.37 0.31 5.34
C LEU A 92 3.14 -0.12 4.56
N SER A 93 2.20 -0.79 5.22
CA SER A 93 0.94 -1.18 4.58
C SER A 93 -0.17 -1.31 5.61
N PHE A 94 -1.37 -0.89 5.21
CA PHE A 94 -2.57 -1.13 5.98
C PHE A 94 -3.05 -2.58 5.82
N ASP A 95 -3.77 -3.07 6.82
CA ASP A 95 -4.59 -4.27 6.65
C ASP A 95 -5.79 -3.99 5.73
N ASN A 96 -6.51 -5.06 5.36
CA ASN A 96 -7.67 -4.95 4.48
C ASN A 96 -8.83 -4.10 5.02
N THR A 97 -8.83 -3.78 6.32
CA THR A 97 -9.83 -2.90 6.93
C THR A 97 -9.39 -1.44 6.98
N GLY A 98 -8.10 -1.16 6.75
CA GLY A 98 -7.49 0.14 6.94
C GLY A 98 -7.36 0.57 8.40
N LYS A 99 -7.63 -0.32 9.36
CA LYS A 99 -7.60 0.02 10.80
C LYS A 99 -6.26 -0.27 11.46
N LYS A 100 -5.43 -1.07 10.82
CA LYS A 100 -4.13 -1.49 11.35
C LYS A 100 -3.05 -1.14 10.35
N LEU A 101 -2.03 -0.43 10.80
CA LEU A 101 -0.85 -0.13 10.01
C LEU A 101 0.28 -1.07 10.42
N TYR A 102 0.90 -1.72 9.43
CA TYR A 102 2.02 -2.63 9.63
C TYR A 102 3.31 -2.01 9.09
N ALA A 103 4.41 -2.23 9.80
CA ALA A 103 5.76 -1.85 9.42
C ALA A 103 6.63 -3.09 9.31
N ALA A 104 7.03 -3.44 8.10
CA ALA A 104 8.08 -4.41 7.85
C ALA A 104 9.44 -3.73 8.05
N THR A 105 10.21 -4.21 9.02
CA THR A 105 11.51 -3.64 9.35
C THR A 105 12.62 -4.68 9.30
N THR A 106 13.87 -4.22 9.32
CA THR A 106 15.07 -5.08 9.45
C THR A 106 15.22 -5.74 10.83
N ALA A 107 14.34 -5.43 11.78
CA ALA A 107 14.32 -5.99 13.13
C ALA A 107 13.02 -6.76 13.42
N GLY A 108 12.22 -7.05 12.39
CA GLY A 108 10.93 -7.73 12.52
C GLY A 108 9.74 -6.89 12.07
N LEU A 109 8.55 -7.46 12.29
CA LEU A 109 7.27 -6.85 11.92
C LEU A 109 6.69 -6.11 13.12
N PHE A 110 6.17 -4.91 12.88
CA PHE A 110 5.51 -4.09 13.89
C PHE A 110 4.13 -3.69 13.42
N ARG A 111 3.22 -3.45 14.37
CA ARG A 111 1.85 -3.05 14.09
C ARG A 111 1.41 -1.91 15.01
N SER A 112 0.71 -0.95 14.43
CA SER A 112 -0.05 0.07 15.14
C SER A 112 -1.55 -0.10 14.88
N THR A 113 -2.36 0.21 15.89
CA THR A 113 -3.84 0.24 15.84
C THR A 113 -4.38 1.63 16.20
N ASP A 114 -3.51 2.62 16.29
CA ASP A 114 -3.78 3.96 16.84
C ASP A 114 -3.11 5.04 15.99
N ALA A 115 -3.22 4.91 14.66
CA ALA A 115 -2.68 5.87 13.69
C ALA A 115 -1.18 6.15 13.87
N ALA A 116 -0.39 5.08 14.04
CA ALA A 116 1.06 5.10 14.27
C ALA A 116 1.51 5.78 15.57
N LEU A 117 0.60 6.08 16.51
CA LEU A 117 0.99 6.65 17.81
C LEU A 117 1.88 5.68 18.60
N HIS A 118 1.56 4.38 18.58
CA HIS A 118 2.37 3.34 19.20
C HIS A 118 2.50 2.10 18.30
N TRP A 119 3.66 1.48 18.38
CA TRP A 119 4.00 0.27 17.66
C TRP A 119 4.25 -0.90 18.60
N LEU A 120 3.70 -2.05 18.24
CA LEU A 120 3.92 -3.31 18.94
C LEU A 120 4.63 -4.29 18.02
N ALA A 121 5.67 -4.94 18.55
CA ALA A 121 6.33 -6.03 17.85
C ALA A 121 5.34 -7.20 17.65
N MET A 122 5.38 -7.79 16.46
CA MET A 122 4.56 -8.92 16.06
C MET A 122 5.41 -10.19 15.96
N GLY A 123 4.75 -11.34 15.98
CA GLY A 123 5.40 -12.65 15.84
C GLY A 123 5.89 -13.24 17.16
N LYS A 124 6.44 -14.46 17.07
CA LYS A 124 7.06 -15.19 18.20
C LYS A 124 8.59 -15.10 18.15
N ALA A 125 9.25 -15.51 19.22
CA ALA A 125 10.70 -15.72 19.20
C ALA A 125 11.10 -16.67 18.05
N ASN A 126 12.22 -16.38 17.37
CA ASN A 126 12.78 -17.13 16.23
C ASN A 126 12.03 -17.00 14.88
N GLN A 127 11.32 -15.90 14.65
CA GLN A 127 10.79 -15.59 13.32
C GLN A 127 11.77 -14.75 12.48
N PRO A 128 11.60 -14.73 11.14
CA PRO A 128 12.42 -13.90 10.27
C PRO A 128 12.36 -12.44 10.72
N PHE A 129 13.51 -11.76 10.68
CA PHE A 129 13.64 -10.35 11.04
C PHE A 129 13.87 -9.46 9.82
N ASP A 130 13.90 -10.04 8.63
CA ASP A 130 14.38 -9.46 7.38
C ASP A 130 13.26 -9.18 6.38
N TYR A 131 12.11 -8.71 6.87
CA TYR A 131 10.96 -8.38 6.03
C TYR A 131 11.26 -7.20 5.11
N THR A 132 10.98 -7.36 3.81
CA THR A 132 11.26 -6.37 2.76
C THR A 132 9.99 -5.72 2.22
N THR A 133 8.87 -6.45 2.22
CA THR A 133 7.59 -6.03 1.62
C THR A 133 6.44 -6.78 2.26
N LEU A 134 5.23 -6.20 2.19
CA LEU A 134 4.00 -6.77 2.70
C LEU A 134 2.90 -6.66 1.64
N ALA A 135 2.02 -7.65 1.59
CA ALA A 135 0.77 -7.60 0.82
C ALA A 135 -0.36 -8.23 1.66
N PHE A 136 -1.57 -7.70 1.54
CA PHE A 136 -2.73 -8.14 2.32
C PHE A 136 -3.83 -8.64 1.41
N ASP A 137 -4.41 -9.78 1.76
CA ASP A 137 -5.58 -10.29 1.07
C ASP A 137 -6.82 -9.49 1.46
N LEU A 138 -7.47 -8.89 0.47
CA LEU A 138 -8.65 -8.05 0.68
C LEU A 138 -9.94 -8.87 0.86
N LYS A 139 -9.97 -10.14 0.43
CA LYS A 139 -11.10 -11.06 0.55
C LYS A 139 -11.04 -11.89 1.82
N VAL A 140 -9.84 -12.30 2.25
CA VAL A 140 -9.63 -13.20 3.40
C VAL A 140 -9.04 -12.42 4.59
N PRO A 141 -9.84 -12.13 5.63
CA PRO A 141 -9.36 -11.42 6.82
C PRO A 141 -8.13 -12.08 7.45
N GLN A 142 -7.23 -11.25 7.95
CA GLN A 142 -5.98 -11.68 8.61
C GLN A 142 -4.97 -12.41 7.72
N THR A 143 -5.29 -12.64 6.45
CA THR A 143 -4.34 -13.22 5.50
C THR A 143 -3.43 -12.14 4.96
N MET A 144 -2.13 -12.37 5.14
CA MET A 144 -1.09 -11.47 4.65
C MET A 144 0.13 -12.24 4.21
N TYR A 145 0.86 -11.63 3.29
CA TYR A 145 2.07 -12.16 2.69
C TYR A 145 3.22 -11.22 2.99
N ALA A 146 4.39 -11.80 3.20
CA ALA A 146 5.60 -11.04 3.41
C ALA A 146 6.71 -11.55 2.50
N GLY A 147 7.42 -10.60 1.90
CA GLY A 147 8.71 -10.88 1.28
C GLY A 147 9.82 -10.72 2.31
N THR A 148 10.88 -11.51 2.15
CA THR A 148 12.07 -11.44 3.00
C THR A 148 13.33 -11.30 2.18
N ALA A 149 14.41 -10.85 2.83
CA ALA A 149 15.71 -10.71 2.19
C ALA A 149 16.36 -12.08 1.89
N PHE A 150 16.18 -13.05 2.77
CA PHE A 150 16.91 -14.33 2.74
C PHE A 150 16.03 -15.59 2.81
N HIS A 151 14.74 -15.46 3.11
CA HIS A 151 13.85 -16.60 3.38
C HIS A 151 12.72 -16.78 2.34
N GLY A 152 12.78 -16.04 1.23
CA GLY A 152 11.74 -16.04 0.20
C GLY A 152 10.44 -15.39 0.66
N ALA A 153 9.31 -15.97 0.26
CA ALA A 153 7.97 -15.51 0.57
C ALA A 153 7.34 -16.31 1.73
N LEU A 154 6.59 -15.60 2.56
CA LEU A 154 5.89 -16.15 3.72
C LEU A 154 4.41 -15.78 3.65
N MET A 155 3.55 -16.63 4.20
CA MET A 155 2.13 -16.40 4.39
C MET A 155 1.76 -16.51 5.87
N SER A 156 0.92 -15.59 6.32
CA SER A 156 0.29 -15.61 7.65
C SER A 156 -1.22 -15.63 7.47
N LEU A 157 -1.90 -16.45 8.27
CA LEU A 157 -3.37 -16.55 8.32
C LEU A 157 -3.95 -15.95 9.62
N ASP A 158 -3.10 -15.35 10.46
CA ASP A 158 -3.47 -14.85 11.79
C ASP A 158 -3.00 -13.40 12.02
N GLY A 159 -2.83 -12.64 10.94
CA GLY A 159 -2.50 -11.23 10.98
C GLY A 159 -1.05 -10.94 11.39
N GLY A 160 -0.14 -11.85 11.06
CA GLY A 160 1.31 -11.73 11.25
C GLY A 160 1.83 -12.28 12.58
N ASN A 161 1.05 -13.10 13.30
CA ASN A 161 1.49 -13.73 14.55
C ASN A 161 2.28 -15.03 14.29
N THR A 162 1.91 -15.77 13.25
CA THR A 162 2.63 -16.95 12.77
C THR A 162 2.76 -16.91 11.25
N TRP A 163 3.82 -17.56 10.74
CA TRP A 163 4.19 -17.54 9.32
C TRP A 163 4.53 -18.94 8.84
N SER A 164 4.10 -19.27 7.62
CA SER A 164 4.48 -20.47 6.87
C SER A 164 5.17 -20.07 5.57
N SER A 165 6.22 -20.77 5.17
CA SER A 165 6.92 -20.50 3.92
C SER A 165 6.10 -20.98 2.71
N ILE A 166 6.07 -20.15 1.66
CA ILE A 166 5.36 -20.43 0.40
C ILE A 166 6.32 -20.37 -0.79
N ASN A 167 7.46 -21.05 -0.65
CA ASN A 167 8.61 -20.94 -1.56
C ASN A 167 8.63 -21.98 -2.69
N ALA A 168 7.57 -22.78 -2.86
CA ALA A 168 7.52 -23.79 -3.91
C ALA A 168 7.66 -23.12 -5.30
N GLY A 169 8.66 -23.55 -6.08
CA GLY A 169 8.97 -22.97 -7.39
C GLY A 169 9.88 -21.74 -7.36
N LEU A 170 10.19 -21.18 -6.20
CA LEU A 170 11.21 -20.13 -6.07
C LEU A 170 12.62 -20.74 -5.99
N PRO A 171 13.65 -20.08 -6.54
CA PRO A 171 15.04 -20.48 -6.31
C PRO A 171 15.40 -20.43 -4.81
N PRO A 172 16.33 -21.27 -4.35
CA PRO A 172 16.82 -21.21 -2.97
C PRO A 172 17.39 -19.82 -2.61
N ALA A 173 17.17 -19.37 -1.37
CA ALA A 173 17.66 -18.08 -0.85
C ALA A 173 17.29 -16.85 -1.71
N THR A 174 16.14 -16.90 -2.38
CA THR A 174 15.64 -15.79 -3.19
C THR A 174 15.22 -14.60 -2.31
N THR A 175 15.75 -13.42 -2.63
CA THR A 175 15.27 -12.16 -2.06
C THR A 175 13.97 -11.75 -2.75
N ILE A 176 12.94 -11.45 -1.95
CA ILE A 176 11.70 -10.85 -2.43
C ILE A 176 11.82 -9.34 -2.28
N ASN A 177 11.72 -8.59 -3.37
CA ASN A 177 11.81 -7.12 -3.36
C ASN A 177 10.43 -6.46 -3.25
N ALA A 178 9.43 -7.04 -3.90
CA ALA A 178 8.05 -6.56 -3.87
C ALA A 178 7.08 -7.74 -4.03
N LEU A 179 5.92 -7.61 -3.39
CA LEU A 179 4.77 -8.49 -3.57
C LEU A 179 3.56 -7.67 -4.00
N THR A 180 2.75 -8.24 -4.88
CA THR A 180 1.41 -7.72 -5.17
C THR A 180 0.44 -8.88 -5.36
N ILE A 181 -0.82 -8.64 -5.04
CA ILE A 181 -1.89 -9.65 -5.12
C ILE A 181 -2.82 -9.20 -6.23
N ASP A 182 -3.02 -10.06 -7.21
CA ASP A 182 -4.19 -9.98 -8.07
C ASP A 182 -5.35 -10.65 -7.33
N ILE A 183 -6.24 -9.81 -6.81
CA ILE A 183 -7.35 -10.26 -6.00
C ILE A 183 -8.41 -10.97 -6.84
N ASP A 184 -8.49 -10.77 -8.16
CA ASP A 184 -9.53 -11.38 -8.98
C ASP A 184 -9.18 -12.82 -9.37
N SER A 185 -7.89 -13.07 -9.60
CA SER A 185 -7.35 -14.40 -9.96
C SER A 185 -6.76 -15.17 -8.77
N ASP A 186 -6.80 -14.59 -7.56
CA ASP A 186 -6.18 -15.10 -6.34
C ASP A 186 -4.67 -15.41 -6.53
N GLN A 187 -3.98 -14.59 -7.32
CA GLN A 187 -2.55 -14.75 -7.62
C GLN A 187 -1.67 -13.82 -6.78
N LEU A 188 -0.63 -14.39 -6.16
CA LEU A 188 0.46 -13.63 -5.59
C LEU A 188 1.60 -13.50 -6.60
N TRP A 189 1.98 -12.27 -6.91
CA TRP A 189 3.11 -11.95 -7.79
C TRP A 189 4.30 -11.44 -6.97
N ALA A 190 5.48 -11.96 -7.28
CA ALA A 190 6.72 -11.63 -6.59
C ALA A 190 7.77 -11.10 -7.56
N ALA A 191 8.27 -9.90 -7.29
CA ALA A 191 9.49 -9.39 -7.89
C ALA A 191 10.68 -9.84 -7.04
N THR A 192 11.62 -10.55 -7.65
CA THR A 192 12.76 -11.15 -6.94
C THR A 192 14.09 -10.72 -7.56
N ASN A 193 15.21 -11.09 -6.93
CA ASN A 193 16.54 -10.92 -7.53
C ASN A 193 16.81 -11.85 -8.74
N SER A 194 15.95 -12.84 -8.97
CA SER A 194 16.12 -13.88 -9.99
C SER A 194 15.04 -13.86 -11.08
N GLY A 195 14.15 -12.87 -11.05
CA GLY A 195 13.03 -12.74 -11.99
C GLY A 195 11.69 -12.43 -11.32
N VAL A 196 10.64 -12.44 -12.13
CA VAL A 196 9.26 -12.31 -11.67
C VAL A 196 8.62 -13.69 -11.60
N TYR A 197 7.99 -13.99 -10.47
CA TYR A 197 7.31 -15.25 -10.20
C TYR A 197 5.85 -14.97 -9.84
N ARG A 198 4.97 -15.93 -10.09
CA ARG A 198 3.59 -15.90 -9.62
C ARG A 198 3.23 -17.23 -8.95
N SER A 199 2.40 -17.18 -7.92
CA SER A 199 1.72 -18.35 -7.39
C SER A 199 0.42 -18.53 -8.15
N ASP A 200 0.21 -19.72 -8.72
CA ASP A 200 -1.03 -20.10 -9.43
C ASP A 200 -1.95 -20.99 -8.55
N ASN A 201 -1.67 -21.06 -7.24
CA ASN A 201 -2.30 -21.97 -6.28
C ASN A 201 -2.69 -21.25 -5.00
#